data_AF-E2C3N8-F1
#
_entry.id   AF-E2C3N8-F1
#
_cell.length_a   1.000
_cell.length_b   1.000
_cell.length_c   1.000
_cell.angle_alpha   90.00
_cell.angle_beta   90.00
_cell.angle_gamma   90.00
#
_symmetry.space_group_name_H-M   'P 1'
#
loop_
_entity.id
_entity.type
_entity.pdbx_description
1 polymer ?
#
loop_
_entity_poly.entity_id
_entity_poly.type
_entity_poly.pdbx_seq_one_letter_code
_entity_poly.pdbx_strand_id
1 'polypeptide(L)'
;MEDYLSAELTATCAVLGYYDGANYHLDKYCLDVIKDLIRYLKRDDDTHTIRRFLGRTKLLQTDLVKILVYHVSNIELWDVLLRYDNTEREEENEMTIERILIFIRNVLQVPANDNDKRTNNDATVHDKILFAYHTSGIVDILLFIVSNQKEQQYHMQVLEIVSLMLREQNASQLAVSGLQRSTAEKEEDETRLVTLLQKELQEKMNKMKKYVGSR
;
A
#
# COMPACT_ATOMS: atom_id res chain seq x y z
N MET A 1 22.07 -19.91 17.88
CA MET A 1 21.93 -18.46 18.22
C MET A 1 20.67 -17.90 17.57
N GLU A 2 20.43 -18.16 16.28
CA GLU A 2 19.13 -17.85 15.62
C GLU A 2 17.92 -18.45 16.34
N ASP A 3 17.98 -19.71 16.79
CA ASP A 3 16.83 -20.36 17.46
C ASP A 3 16.46 -19.70 18.80
N TYR A 4 17.44 -19.15 19.52
CA TYR A 4 17.20 -18.46 20.79
C TYR A 4 16.54 -17.10 20.56
N LEU A 5 17.04 -16.31 19.59
CA LEU A 5 16.44 -15.03 19.21
C LEU A 5 15.02 -15.23 18.65
N SER A 6 14.80 -16.28 17.87
CA SER A 6 13.48 -16.66 17.36
C SER A 6 12.51 -17.02 18.49
N ALA A 7 12.96 -17.78 19.49
CA ALA A 7 12.15 -18.12 20.65
C ALA A 7 11.80 -16.88 21.51
N GLU A 8 12.77 -15.99 21.74
CA GLU A 8 12.56 -14.72 22.45
C GLU A 8 11.55 -13.84 21.69
N LEU A 9 11.74 -13.62 20.39
CA LEU A 9 10.80 -12.83 19.59
C LEU A 9 9.40 -13.46 19.52
N THR A 10 9.30 -14.79 19.46
CA THR A 10 8.02 -15.50 19.50
C THR A 10 7.30 -15.25 20.82
N ALA A 11 8.01 -15.40 21.94
CA ALA A 11 7.46 -15.15 23.26
C ALA A 11 7.01 -13.69 23.41
N THR A 12 7.83 -12.74 22.95
CA THR A 12 7.51 -11.31 22.95
C THR A 12 6.25 -11.00 22.13
N CYS A 13 6.13 -11.54 20.91
CA CYS A 13 4.97 -11.31 20.06
C CYS A 13 3.67 -11.92 20.62
N ALA A 14 3.76 -13.05 21.34
CA ALA A 14 2.60 -13.71 21.94
C ALA A 14 1.93 -12.86 23.04
N VAL A 15 2.63 -11.87 23.59
CA VAL A 15 2.16 -10.98 24.67
C VAL A 15 1.62 -9.65 24.11
N LEU A 16 1.28 -9.58 22.82
CA LEU A 16 0.57 -8.41 22.28
C LEU A 16 -0.93 -8.46 22.56
N GLY A 17 -1.54 -9.63 22.39
CA GLY A 17 -2.98 -9.78 22.48
C GLY A 17 -3.52 -10.84 21.53
N TYR A 18 -4.82 -10.79 21.27
CA TYR A 18 -5.48 -11.70 20.33
C TYR A 18 -6.72 -11.07 19.72
N TYR A 19 -7.10 -11.55 18.54
CA TYR A 19 -8.34 -11.17 17.85
C TYR A 19 -9.39 -12.27 18.02
N ASP A 20 -10.58 -11.93 18.52
CA ASP A 20 -11.66 -12.89 18.76
C ASP A 20 -12.63 -13.07 17.57
N GLY A 21 -12.41 -12.31 16.48
CA GLY A 21 -13.31 -12.27 15.33
C GLY A 21 -14.12 -10.98 15.23
N ALA A 22 -14.24 -10.22 16.32
CA ALA A 22 -14.97 -8.96 16.38
C ALA A 22 -14.09 -7.80 16.87
N ASN A 23 -13.29 -8.01 17.91
CA ASN A 23 -12.41 -7.02 18.53
C ASN A 23 -11.02 -7.59 18.80
N TYR A 24 -10.04 -6.69 18.88
CA TYR A 24 -8.71 -7.03 19.33
C TYR A 24 -8.57 -6.81 20.83
N HIS A 25 -8.18 -7.84 21.58
CA HIS A 25 -7.98 -7.77 23.03
C HIS A 25 -6.49 -7.62 23.32
N LEU A 26 -6.11 -6.52 23.98
CA LEU A 26 -4.72 -6.24 24.34
C LEU A 26 -4.31 -7.06 25.56
N ASP A 27 -3.07 -7.55 25.55
CA ASP A 27 -2.45 -8.05 26.78
C ASP A 27 -1.99 -6.88 27.67
N LYS A 28 -1.82 -7.15 28.97
CA LYS A 28 -1.36 -6.19 29.97
C LYS A 28 -0.03 -5.52 29.60
N TYR A 29 0.88 -6.24 28.94
CA TYR A 29 2.22 -5.76 28.61
C TYR A 29 2.38 -5.33 27.14
N CYS A 30 1.28 -5.20 26.38
CA CYS A 30 1.32 -4.90 24.94
C CYS A 30 2.17 -3.66 24.59
N LEU A 31 2.08 -2.59 25.37
CA LEU A 31 2.82 -1.36 25.11
C LEU A 31 4.33 -1.55 25.23
N ASP A 32 4.78 -2.25 26.28
CA ASP A 32 6.20 -2.52 26.51
C ASP A 32 6.77 -3.43 25.42
N VAL A 33 5.97 -4.43 25.02
CA VAL A 33 6.28 -5.33 23.90
C VAL A 33 6.48 -4.56 22.60
N ILE A 34 5.59 -3.61 22.26
CA ILE A 34 5.76 -2.78 21.05
C ILE A 34 7.05 -1.95 21.15
N LYS A 35 7.33 -1.34 22.31
CA LYS A 35 8.58 -0.59 22.54
C LYS A 35 9.81 -1.50 22.35
N ASP A 36 9.76 -2.75 22.81
CA ASP A 36 10.83 -3.73 22.62
C ASP A 36 10.99 -4.14 21.16
N LEU A 37 9.90 -4.38 20.43
CA LEU A 37 9.93 -4.65 18.99
C LEU A 37 10.59 -3.51 18.20
N ILE A 38 10.30 -2.25 18.56
CA ILE A 38 10.97 -1.09 17.97
C ILE A 38 12.47 -1.10 18.30
N ARG A 39 12.86 -1.40 19.54
CA ARG A 39 14.28 -1.50 19.94
C ARG A 39 15.01 -2.62 19.19
N TYR A 40 14.36 -3.77 19.01
CA TYR A 40 14.89 -4.87 18.22
C TYR A 40 15.08 -4.45 16.76
N LEU A 41 14.08 -3.83 16.14
CA LEU A 41 14.18 -3.33 14.75
C LEU A 41 15.25 -2.24 14.57
N LYS A 42 15.47 -1.37 15.55
CA LYS A 42 16.55 -0.36 15.53
C LYS A 42 17.94 -0.98 15.58
N ARG A 43 18.07 -2.20 16.11
CA ARG A 43 19.32 -2.96 16.20
C ARG A 43 19.42 -4.07 15.15
N ASP A 44 18.44 -4.15 14.24
CA ASP A 44 18.43 -5.16 13.18
C ASP A 44 19.60 -4.91 12.24
N ASP A 45 20.40 -5.96 12.04
CA ASP A 45 21.60 -5.88 11.22
C ASP A 45 21.26 -5.89 9.71
N ASP A 46 22.29 -5.85 8.87
CA ASP A 46 22.15 -5.87 7.41
C ASP A 46 21.49 -7.16 6.89
N THR A 47 21.42 -8.21 7.72
CA THR A 47 20.73 -9.45 7.35
C THR A 47 19.22 -9.34 7.57
N HIS A 48 18.75 -8.33 8.31
CA HIS A 48 17.34 -8.06 8.58
C HIS A 48 16.61 -9.27 9.18
N THR A 49 17.28 -10.02 10.07
CA THR A 49 16.71 -11.24 10.68
C THR A 49 15.43 -10.94 11.43
N ILE A 50 15.38 -9.83 12.17
CA ILE A 50 14.22 -9.44 12.98
C ILE A 50 13.08 -9.06 12.05
N ARG A 51 13.30 -8.17 11.08
CA ARG A 51 12.28 -7.77 10.11
C ARG A 51 11.73 -8.98 9.33
N ARG A 52 12.59 -9.90 8.90
CA ARG A 52 12.16 -11.14 8.21
C ARG A 52 11.33 -12.03 9.12
N PHE A 53 11.71 -12.17 10.39
CA PHE A 53 10.95 -12.93 11.38
C PHE A 53 9.55 -12.33 11.57
N LEU A 54 9.44 -11.03 11.84
CA LEU A 54 8.15 -10.34 12.01
C LEU A 54 7.26 -10.43 10.76
N GLY A 55 7.88 -10.40 9.57
CA GLY A 55 7.19 -10.63 8.31
C GLY A 55 6.65 -12.06 8.16
N ARG A 56 7.43 -13.07 8.55
CA ARG A 56 7.03 -14.50 8.51
C ARG A 56 5.90 -14.81 9.49
N THR A 57 5.93 -14.22 10.68
CA THR A 57 4.86 -14.37 11.68
C THR A 57 3.61 -13.57 11.35
N LYS A 58 3.68 -12.69 10.32
CA LYS A 58 2.59 -11.80 9.90
C LYS A 58 2.13 -10.84 11.00
N LEU A 59 3.04 -10.47 11.91
CA LEU A 59 2.75 -9.63 13.08
C LEU A 59 2.01 -8.34 12.72
N LEU A 60 2.38 -7.74 11.59
CA LEU A 60 1.75 -6.52 11.08
C LEU A 60 0.24 -6.75 10.83
N GLN A 61 -0.12 -7.83 10.14
CA GLN A 61 -1.50 -8.13 9.76
C GLN A 61 -2.30 -8.76 10.89
N THR A 62 -1.66 -9.58 11.73
CA THR A 62 -2.32 -10.30 12.83
C THR A 62 -2.61 -9.38 14.00
N ASP A 63 -1.68 -8.48 14.33
CA ASP A 63 -1.71 -7.72 15.58
C ASP A 63 -1.64 -6.21 15.34
N LEU A 64 -0.54 -5.68 14.79
CA LEU A 64 -0.28 -4.23 14.78
C LEU A 64 -1.36 -3.40 14.05
N VAL A 65 -1.81 -3.85 12.86
CA VAL A 65 -2.91 -3.18 12.13
C VAL A 65 -4.22 -3.26 12.91
N LYS A 66 -4.47 -4.37 13.61
CA LYS A 66 -5.68 -4.50 14.44
C LYS A 66 -5.60 -3.60 15.66
N ILE A 67 -4.46 -3.51 16.32
CA ILE A 67 -4.26 -2.59 17.43
C ILE A 67 -4.52 -1.15 16.97
N LEU A 68 -3.98 -0.76 15.81
CA LEU A 68 -4.17 0.59 15.25
C LEU A 68 -5.66 0.90 14.99
N VAL A 69 -6.42 -0.06 14.46
CA VAL A 69 -7.84 0.13 14.09
C VAL A 69 -8.77 0.04 15.30
N TYR A 70 -8.61 -0.96 16.17
CA TYR A 70 -9.52 -1.24 17.27
C TYR A 70 -9.24 -0.41 18.54
N HIS A 71 -8.03 0.13 18.69
CA HIS A 71 -7.62 0.91 19.87
C HIS A 71 -7.25 2.35 19.52
N VAL A 72 -7.97 2.97 18.57
CA VAL A 72 -7.74 4.37 18.15
C VAL A 72 -7.83 5.39 19.28
N SER A 73 -8.64 5.11 20.30
CA SER A 73 -8.77 5.96 21.49
C SER A 73 -7.61 5.81 22.47
N ASN A 74 -6.76 4.78 22.32
CA ASN A 74 -5.57 4.62 23.14
C ASN A 74 -4.41 5.40 22.53
N ILE A 75 -4.35 6.68 22.90
CA ILE A 75 -3.38 7.64 22.35
C ILE A 75 -1.93 7.16 22.59
N GLU A 76 -1.63 6.56 23.74
CA GLU A 76 -0.27 6.09 24.05
C GLU A 76 0.17 4.95 23.11
N LEU A 77 -0.73 3.99 22.83
CA LEU A 77 -0.44 2.92 21.86
C LEU A 77 -0.32 3.47 20.44
N TRP A 78 -1.22 4.38 20.07
CA TRP A 78 -1.20 5.02 18.75
C TRP A 78 0.10 5.80 18.53
N ASP A 79 0.51 6.52 19.55
CA ASP A 79 1.73 7.29 19.55
C ASP A 79 2.92 6.36 19.37
N VAL A 80 3.08 5.33 20.21
CA VAL A 80 4.21 4.39 20.10
C VAL A 80 4.24 3.64 18.75
N LEU A 81 3.08 3.27 18.19
CA LEU A 81 3.02 2.59 16.89
C LEU A 81 3.46 3.47 15.72
N LEU A 82 3.25 4.79 15.83
CA LEU A 82 3.64 5.75 14.79
C LEU A 82 4.98 6.44 15.08
N ARG A 83 5.44 6.52 16.33
CA ARG A 83 6.70 7.16 16.73
C ARG A 83 7.91 6.30 16.34
N TYR A 84 8.89 6.93 15.69
CA TYR A 84 10.22 6.35 15.50
C TYR A 84 11.22 6.75 16.60
N ASP A 85 10.92 7.70 17.49
CA ASP A 85 11.87 8.07 18.55
C ASP A 85 11.25 8.58 19.86
N ASN A 86 11.95 8.29 20.95
CA ASN A 86 11.53 8.44 22.35
C ASN A 86 12.10 9.73 22.97
N THR A 87 12.13 10.84 22.22
CA THR A 87 12.60 12.12 22.73
C THR A 87 11.42 13.05 22.98
N GLU A 88 11.25 13.43 24.24
CA GLU A 88 10.43 14.54 24.72
C GLU A 88 10.66 15.77 23.82
N ARG A 89 9.72 16.07 22.93
CA ARG A 89 9.74 17.30 22.12
C ARG A 89 8.34 17.86 22.03
N GLU A 90 8.25 19.16 22.27
CA GLU A 90 7.03 19.97 22.36
C GLU A 90 6.27 20.10 21.01
N GLU A 91 6.77 19.52 19.92
CA GLU A 91 6.19 19.51 18.56
C GLU A 91 5.46 18.18 18.23
N GLU A 92 4.73 17.61 19.20
CA GLU A 92 4.17 16.26 19.08
C GLU A 92 3.17 16.09 17.93
N ASN A 93 2.35 17.12 17.69
CA ASN A 93 1.30 17.07 16.67
C ASN A 93 1.88 17.16 15.25
N GLU A 94 2.88 18.02 15.03
CA GLU A 94 3.48 18.22 13.71
C GLU A 94 4.28 16.99 13.27
N MET A 95 5.02 16.36 14.20
CA MET A 95 5.69 15.09 13.96
C MET A 95 4.71 13.96 13.65
N THR A 96 3.50 13.98 14.23
CA THR A 96 2.49 12.95 14.01
C THR A 96 1.93 13.00 12.58
N ILE A 97 1.62 14.20 12.07
CA ILE A 97 1.19 14.39 10.67
C ILE A 97 2.27 13.88 9.73
N GLU A 98 3.53 14.27 9.95
CA GLU A 98 4.66 13.82 9.14
C GLU A 98 4.75 12.28 9.08
N ARG A 99 4.63 11.62 10.22
CA ARG A 99 4.68 10.15 10.32
C ARG A 99 3.52 9.47 9.62
N ILE A 100 2.31 10.04 9.70
CA ILE A 100 1.14 9.54 8.95
C ILE A 100 1.41 9.64 7.44
N LEU A 101 1.95 10.76 6.97
CA LEU A 101 2.29 10.94 5.55
C LEU A 101 3.39 9.96 5.11
N ILE A 102 4.42 9.75 5.93
CA ILE A 102 5.46 8.73 5.67
C ILE A 102 4.85 7.33 5.61
N PHE A 103 3.93 7.00 6.51
CA PHE A 103 3.24 5.70 6.49
C PHE A 103 2.44 5.50 5.20
N ILE A 104 1.63 6.49 4.81
CA ILE A 104 0.86 6.49 3.56
C ILE A 104 1.79 6.30 2.36
N ARG A 105 2.92 7.02 2.34
CA ARG A 105 3.94 6.92 1.30
C ARG A 105 4.58 5.54 1.25
N ASN A 106 4.97 4.98 2.40
CA ASN A 106 5.61 3.66 2.49
C ASN A 106 4.69 2.54 2.00
N VAL A 107 3.38 2.64 2.27
CA VAL A 107 2.39 1.68 1.75
C VAL A 107 2.33 1.73 0.21
N LEU A 108 2.32 2.93 -0.39
CA LEU A 108 2.35 3.08 -1.85
C LEU A 108 3.70 2.67 -2.47
N GLN A 109 4.80 2.83 -1.73
CA GLN A 109 6.14 2.52 -2.22
C GLN A 109 6.39 1.02 -2.38
N VAL A 110 5.59 0.16 -1.71
CA VAL A 110 5.73 -1.29 -1.84
C VAL A 110 5.66 -1.69 -3.33
N PRO A 111 6.68 -2.38 -3.85
CA PRO A 111 6.71 -2.78 -5.25
C PRO A 111 5.68 -3.88 -5.52
N ALA A 112 5.24 -3.99 -6.78
CA ALA A 112 4.45 -5.12 -7.22
C ALA A 112 5.25 -6.43 -7.06
N ASN A 113 4.57 -7.53 -6.76
CA ASN A 113 5.21 -8.84 -6.67
C ASN A 113 5.36 -9.41 -8.08
N ASP A 114 6.58 -9.71 -8.52
CA ASP A 114 6.85 -10.26 -9.86
C ASP A 114 6.19 -11.63 -10.10
N ASN A 115 5.78 -12.34 -9.04
CA ASN A 115 5.09 -13.63 -9.12
C ASN A 115 3.56 -13.52 -9.22
N ASP A 116 3.03 -12.34 -9.54
CA ASP A 116 1.59 -12.09 -9.59
C ASP A 116 0.93 -12.89 -10.74
N LYS A 117 0.31 -14.03 -10.40
CA LYS A 117 -0.40 -14.92 -11.34
C LYS A 117 -1.80 -14.40 -11.69
N ARG A 118 -1.94 -13.10 -11.89
CA ARG A 118 -3.25 -12.52 -12.23
C ARG A 118 -3.65 -12.89 -13.65
N THR A 119 -4.91 -13.24 -13.79
CA THR A 119 -5.58 -13.25 -15.09
C THR A 119 -5.77 -11.80 -15.55
N ASN A 120 -5.62 -11.53 -16.84
CA ASN A 120 -5.48 -10.19 -17.47
C ASN A 120 -6.51 -9.10 -17.10
N ASN A 121 -7.58 -9.39 -16.35
CA ASN A 121 -8.68 -8.47 -16.06
C ASN A 121 -8.79 -7.98 -14.59
N ASP A 122 -8.02 -8.52 -13.65
CA ASP A 122 -8.13 -8.06 -12.25
C ASP A 122 -7.46 -6.69 -12.06
N ALA A 123 -7.99 -5.83 -11.17
CA ALA A 123 -7.36 -4.56 -10.77
C ALA A 123 -6.05 -4.78 -9.99
N THR A 124 -5.06 -3.89 -10.15
CA THR A 124 -3.75 -4.04 -9.48
C THR A 124 -3.87 -3.86 -7.98
N VAL A 125 -2.90 -4.40 -7.22
CA VAL A 125 -2.82 -4.11 -5.78
C VAL A 125 -2.69 -2.61 -5.57
N HIS A 126 -1.94 -1.92 -6.45
CA HIS A 126 -1.84 -0.47 -6.48
C HIS A 126 -3.20 0.20 -6.70
N ASP A 127 -3.96 -0.23 -7.71
CA ASP A 127 -5.33 0.29 -7.98
C ASP A 127 -6.27 0.08 -6.78
N LYS A 128 -6.18 -1.08 -6.12
CA LYS A 128 -6.96 -1.37 -4.90
C LYS A 128 -6.60 -0.43 -3.76
N ILE A 129 -5.32 -0.10 -3.59
CA ILE A 129 -4.86 0.88 -2.59
C ILE A 129 -5.38 2.28 -2.96
N LEU A 130 -5.28 2.70 -4.22
CA LEU A 130 -5.81 3.99 -4.68
C LEU A 130 -7.31 4.11 -4.42
N PHE A 131 -8.07 3.05 -4.73
CA PHE A 131 -9.50 3.00 -4.44
C PHE A 131 -9.81 3.10 -2.94
N ALA A 132 -9.04 2.40 -2.10
CA ALA A 132 -9.16 2.51 -0.64
C ALA A 132 -8.86 3.92 -0.14
N TYR A 133 -7.79 4.57 -0.62
CA TYR A 133 -7.43 5.94 -0.25
C TYR A 133 -8.49 6.97 -0.68
N HIS A 134 -9.08 6.78 -1.86
CA HIS A 134 -10.20 7.60 -2.30
C HIS A 134 -11.42 7.42 -1.40
N THR A 135 -11.82 6.17 -1.15
CA THR A 135 -13.02 5.85 -0.34
C THR A 135 -12.86 6.29 1.12
N SER A 136 -11.64 6.31 1.66
CA SER A 136 -11.36 6.76 3.03
C SER A 136 -11.24 8.29 3.17
N GLY A 137 -11.32 9.06 2.07
CA GLY A 137 -11.16 10.51 2.09
C GLY A 137 -9.71 11.02 2.26
N ILE A 138 -8.72 10.13 2.18
CA ILE A 138 -7.30 10.51 2.33
C ILE A 138 -6.89 11.46 1.18
N VAL A 139 -7.40 11.22 -0.03
CA VAL A 139 -7.09 12.05 -1.21
C VAL A 139 -7.50 13.51 -1.00
N ASP A 140 -8.68 13.74 -0.42
CA ASP A 140 -9.19 15.09 -0.14
C ASP A 140 -8.34 15.81 0.92
N ILE A 141 -7.87 15.09 1.93
CA ILE A 141 -6.97 15.61 2.96
C ILE A 141 -5.62 16.00 2.34
N LEU A 142 -5.04 15.16 1.46
CA LEU A 142 -3.80 15.47 0.77
C LEU A 142 -3.93 16.73 -0.11
N LEU A 143 -5.05 16.85 -0.83
CA LEU A 143 -5.36 18.05 -1.62
C LEU A 143 -5.50 19.29 -0.75
N PHE A 144 -6.15 19.19 0.41
CA PHE A 144 -6.25 20.28 1.37
C PHE A 144 -4.88 20.76 1.86
N ILE A 145 -3.98 19.83 2.23
CA ILE A 145 -2.63 20.14 2.69
C ILE A 145 -1.86 20.92 1.61
N VAL A 146 -1.88 20.44 0.36
CA VAL A 146 -1.15 21.09 -0.75
C VAL A 146 -1.76 22.46 -1.12
N SER A 147 -3.06 22.62 -0.96
CA SER A 147 -3.76 23.87 -1.27
C SER A 147 -3.57 24.95 -0.22
N ASN A 148 -3.11 24.58 0.99
CA ASN A 148 -2.92 25.50 2.10
C ASN A 148 -1.45 25.91 2.26
N GLN A 149 -1.17 27.21 2.12
CA GLN A 149 0.18 27.74 2.27
C GLN A 149 0.74 27.58 3.69
N LYS A 150 -0.12 27.49 4.71
CA LYS A 150 0.32 27.28 6.10
C LYS A 150 0.92 25.89 6.33
N GLU A 151 0.58 24.92 5.49
CA GLU A 151 1.04 23.53 5.59
C GLU A 151 2.24 23.24 4.68
N GLN A 152 2.98 24.29 4.28
CA GLN A 152 4.07 24.20 3.30
C GLN A 152 5.14 23.17 3.66
N GLN A 153 5.36 22.92 4.95
CA GLN A 153 6.31 21.92 5.44
C GLN A 153 6.02 20.50 4.96
N TYR A 154 4.76 20.16 4.70
CA TYR A 154 4.36 18.82 4.24
C TYR A 154 4.29 18.68 2.72
N HIS A 155 4.39 19.78 1.97
CA HIS A 155 4.14 19.79 0.52
C HIS A 155 5.04 18.81 -0.25
N MET A 156 6.32 18.69 0.12
CA MET A 156 7.24 17.76 -0.52
C MET A 156 6.86 16.29 -0.29
N GLN A 157 6.37 15.95 0.91
CA GLN A 157 5.92 14.60 1.22
C GLN A 157 4.64 14.25 0.46
N VAL A 158 3.70 15.20 0.39
CA VAL A 158 2.48 15.00 -0.39
C VAL A 158 2.80 14.88 -1.89
N LEU A 159 3.77 15.63 -2.40
CA LEU A 159 4.21 15.49 -3.79
C LEU A 159 4.78 14.09 -4.08
N GLU A 160 5.57 13.52 -3.16
CA GLU A 160 6.07 12.15 -3.27
C GLU A 160 4.92 11.13 -3.26
N ILE A 161 3.93 11.31 -2.39
CA ILE A 161 2.71 10.49 -2.34
C ILE A 161 1.97 10.55 -3.68
N VAL A 162 1.68 11.75 -4.19
CA VAL A 162 0.96 11.94 -5.47
C VAL A 162 1.74 11.34 -6.64
N SER A 163 3.07 11.51 -6.66
CA SER A 163 3.93 10.88 -7.66
C SER A 163 3.81 9.35 -7.64
N LEU A 164 3.85 8.75 -6.44
CA LEU A 164 3.65 7.31 -6.29
C LEU A 164 2.23 6.86 -6.66
N MET A 165 1.21 7.66 -6.37
CA MET A 165 -0.16 7.36 -6.78
C MET A 165 -0.28 7.26 -8.30
N LEU A 166 0.43 8.12 -9.04
CA LEU A 166 0.41 8.19 -10.50
C LEU A 166 1.46 7.29 -11.19
N ARG A 167 2.26 6.52 -10.45
CA ARG A 167 3.43 5.79 -11.00
C ARG A 167 3.10 4.78 -12.10
N GLU A 168 1.91 4.19 -12.08
CA GLU A 168 1.44 3.19 -13.05
C GLU A 168 0.59 3.81 -14.18
N GLN A 169 0.45 5.14 -14.21
CA GLN A 169 -0.44 5.84 -15.14
C GLN A 169 0.30 6.43 -16.34
N ASN A 170 -0.33 6.38 -17.51
CA ASN A 170 0.13 7.11 -18.68
C ASN A 170 -0.56 8.47 -18.76
N ALA A 171 0.21 9.57 -18.75
CA ALA A 171 -0.32 10.94 -18.75
C ALA A 171 -1.26 11.23 -19.92
N SER A 172 -0.99 10.67 -21.11
CA SER A 172 -1.83 10.89 -22.30
C SER A 172 -3.18 10.19 -22.18
N GLN A 173 -3.19 8.97 -21.63
CA GLN A 173 -4.42 8.22 -21.39
C GLN A 173 -5.24 8.84 -20.26
N LEU A 174 -4.58 9.28 -19.19
CA LEU A 174 -5.22 9.89 -18.03
C LEU A 174 -5.95 11.19 -18.40
N ALA A 175 -5.33 12.04 -19.24
CA ALA A 175 -5.92 13.30 -19.70
C ALA A 175 -7.25 13.12 -20.45
N VAL A 176 -7.42 11.98 -21.14
CA VAL A 176 -8.62 11.67 -21.92
C VAL A 176 -9.65 10.89 -21.10
N SER A 177 -9.21 10.10 -20.13
CA SER A 177 -10.06 9.20 -19.32
C SER A 177 -11.16 9.88 -18.49
N GLY A 178 -10.97 11.17 -18.14
CA GLY A 178 -11.94 11.95 -17.35
C GLY A 178 -12.93 12.78 -18.17
N LEU A 179 -12.75 12.85 -19.49
CA LEU A 179 -13.72 13.50 -20.38
C LEU A 179 -14.91 12.55 -20.58
N GLN A 180 -16.14 13.06 -20.43
CA GLN A 180 -17.30 12.32 -20.89
C GLN A 180 -17.08 11.97 -22.36
N ARG A 181 -17.02 10.66 -22.64
CA ARG A 181 -16.74 10.12 -23.97
C ARG A 181 -17.61 10.82 -25.01
N SER A 182 -16.99 11.50 -25.96
CA SER A 182 -17.76 12.14 -27.03
C SER A 182 -18.39 11.06 -27.93
N THR A 183 -19.50 11.38 -28.58
CA THR A 183 -20.13 10.46 -29.56
C THR A 183 -19.16 10.08 -30.69
N ALA A 184 -18.27 11.02 -31.07
CA ALA A 184 -17.25 10.82 -32.09
C ALA A 184 -16.15 9.83 -31.64
N GLU A 185 -15.66 9.93 -30.39
CA GLU A 185 -14.68 8.96 -29.86
C GLU A 185 -15.24 7.55 -29.76
N LYS A 186 -16.54 7.41 -29.45
CA LYS A 186 -17.19 6.11 -29.42
C LYS A 186 -17.24 5.47 -30.81
N GLU A 187 -17.60 6.23 -31.83
CA GLU A 187 -17.62 5.76 -33.23
C GLU A 187 -16.20 5.45 -33.75
N GLU A 188 -15.20 6.24 -33.37
CA GLU A 188 -13.81 5.99 -33.74
C GLU A 188 -13.26 4.71 -33.09
N ASP A 189 -13.58 4.46 -31.81
CA ASP A 189 -13.19 3.22 -31.14
C ASP A 189 -13.91 2.00 -31.71
N GLU A 190 -15.19 2.11 -32.05
CA GLU A 190 -15.95 1.04 -32.72
C GLU A 190 -15.33 0.69 -34.08
N THR A 191 -14.95 1.69 -34.86
CA THR A 191 -14.28 1.47 -36.16
C THR A 191 -12.86 0.88 -35.99
N ARG A 192 -12.09 1.32 -35.00
CA ARG A 192 -10.79 0.70 -34.64
C ARG A 192 -10.95 -0.76 -34.19
N LEU A 193 -11.99 -1.07 -33.44
CA LEU A 193 -12.27 -2.44 -33.00
C LEU A 193 -12.62 -3.35 -34.19
N VAL A 194 -13.48 -2.88 -35.10
CA VAL A 194 -13.86 -3.63 -36.31
C VAL A 194 -12.65 -3.90 -37.20
N THR A 195 -11.77 -2.91 -37.38
CA THR A 195 -10.55 -3.08 -38.18
C THR A 195 -9.55 -4.05 -37.55
N LEU A 196 -9.39 -4.03 -36.22
CA LEU A 196 -8.58 -5.02 -35.50
C LEU A 196 -9.14 -6.45 -35.63
N LEU A 197 -10.46 -6.62 -35.47
CA LEU A 197 -11.12 -7.92 -35.64
C LEU A 197 -10.95 -8.47 -37.06
N GLN A 198 -11.09 -7.61 -38.08
CA GLN A 198 -10.87 -7.99 -39.48
C GLN A 198 -9.42 -8.43 -39.72
N LYS A 199 -8.46 -7.73 -39.12
CA LYS A 199 -7.04 -8.10 -39.19
C LYS A 199 -6.76 -9.45 -38.53
N GLU A 200 -7.33 -9.71 -37.36
CA GLU A 200 -7.20 -11.00 -36.69
C GLU A 200 -7.82 -12.16 -37.49
N LEU A 201 -8.98 -11.92 -38.10
CA LEU A 201 -9.65 -12.89 -38.98
C LEU A 201 -8.79 -13.21 -40.21
N GLN A 202 -8.21 -12.19 -40.82
CA GLN A 202 -7.32 -12.33 -41.97
C GLN A 202 -6.06 -13.12 -41.60
N GLU A 203 -5.49 -12.88 -40.42
CA GLU A 203 -4.35 -13.65 -39.90
C GLU A 203 -4.71 -15.12 -39.65
N LYS A 204 -5.90 -15.40 -39.10
CA LYS A 204 -6.42 -16.77 -38.92
C LYS A 204 -6.63 -17.48 -40.25
N MET A 205 -7.22 -16.80 -41.25
CA MET A 205 -7.40 -17.34 -42.59
C MET A 205 -6.05 -17.62 -43.28
N ASN A 206 -5.07 -16.72 -43.13
CA ASN A 206 -3.74 -16.90 -43.69
C ASN A 206 -2.98 -18.06 -43.03
N LYS A 207 -3.11 -18.23 -41.70
CA LYS A 207 -2.59 -19.42 -41.01
C LYS A 207 -3.25 -20.69 -41.52
N MET A 208 -4.58 -20.72 -41.63
CA MET A 208 -5.32 -21.89 -42.13
C MET A 208 -4.93 -22.26 -43.56
N LYS A 209 -4.79 -21.29 -44.47
CA LYS A 209 -4.32 -21.51 -45.85
C LYS A 209 -2.90 -22.09 -45.90
N LYS A 210 -1.99 -21.67 -45.01
CA LYS A 210 -0.64 -22.25 -44.91
C LYS A 210 -0.66 -23.72 -44.50
N TYR A 211 -1.58 -24.14 -43.64
CA TYR A 211 -1.72 -25.56 -43.25
C TYR A 211 -2.42 -26.42 -44.30
N VAL A 212 -3.32 -25.85 -45.10
CA VAL A 212 -4.03 -26.57 -46.18
C VAL A 212 -3.14 -26.78 -47.41
N GLY A 213 -2.16 -25.89 -47.68
CA GLY A 213 -1.21 -26.01 -48.79
C GLY A 213 -0.02 -26.95 -48.56
N SER A 214 0.03 -27.68 -47.44
CA SER A 214 1.10 -28.64 -47.10
C SER A 214 0.60 -30.09 -46.99
N ARG A 215 -0.51 -30.41 -47.65
CA ARG A 215 -1.04 -31.78 -47.80
C ARG A 215 -1.06 -32.20 -49.26
#